data_AF-A0A845GUA7-F1
#
_entry.id   AF-A0A845GUA7-F1
#
_cell.length_a   1.000
_cell.length_b   1.000
_cell.length_c   1.000
_cell.angle_alpha   90.00
_cell.angle_beta   90.00
_cell.angle_gamma   90.00
#
_symmetry.space_group_name_H-M   'P 1'
#
loop_
_entity.id
_entity.type
_entity.pdbx_description
1 polymer ?
#
loop_
_entity_poly.entity_id
_entity_poly.type
_entity_poly.pdbx_seq_one_letter_code
_entity_poly.pdbx_strand_id
1 'polypeptide(L)'
;MMIAPPTMPSKLADNFFLARQPILNRGQRLVAYELLFRDARARNEADVTDDAEATATVIAHASELGMEHVVGDQMAFVNVDAIGLMSDFIRFLPNDKVILEILETVKATPEILDRIRELKQAGFKFALDDVIGHSEDVQKFQPLCDVIKVDIKDMQPGTLPALARVLKNPRQKLLAEKVETIEEFQECMELGFEYFQGYYFARPVILSGKKISPSQRSVLHLLDLLNTDASSHEIERSVKHDALITLNLLRLVNTPAVGARYRINSVGHALMVLGRRQLKRWLQILLYVKTGSAQEFTSPLLQLATTRGKTMELMVEHLRPGQRVSADIGFTVGVMSLMDTLFSIHMRDVLESVNVLDEVRAALLHRSGDYGSMLSLIEHIERDRDGKQLAQLLHQLALTPAELYAIQLAAIEWVTDYTRSI
;
A
#
# COMPACT_ATOMS: atom_id res chain seq x y z
N MET A 1 -6.12 12.85 22.80
CA MET A 1 -5.44 12.00 23.78
C MET A 1 -4.34 11.30 23.02
N MET A 2 -3.07 11.59 23.29
CA MET A 2 -1.95 10.91 22.63
C MET A 2 -1.91 9.47 23.12
N ILE A 3 -2.31 8.53 22.28
CA ILE A 3 -2.11 7.11 22.53
C ILE A 3 -0.62 6.88 22.29
N ALA A 4 0.12 6.52 23.34
CA ALA A 4 1.48 6.04 23.18
C ALA A 4 1.46 4.81 22.27
N PRO A 5 2.41 4.65 21.34
CA PRO A 5 2.45 3.45 20.51
C PRO A 5 2.53 2.22 21.42
N PRO A 6 1.82 1.12 21.10
CA PRO A 6 1.90 -0.11 21.87
C PRO A 6 3.36 -0.56 21.93
N THR A 7 3.89 -0.72 23.14
CA THR A 7 5.21 -1.32 23.36
C THR A 7 5.10 -2.81 23.04
N MET A 8 5.61 -3.21 21.88
CA MET A 8 5.67 -4.61 21.43
C MET A 8 6.68 -5.40 22.28
N PRO A 9 6.29 -6.49 22.95
CA PRO A 9 7.22 -7.40 23.58
C PRO A 9 7.43 -8.63 22.67
N SER A 10 7.96 -8.44 21.46
CA SER A 10 8.38 -9.57 20.62
C SER A 10 9.81 -9.36 20.15
N LYS A 11 10.73 -10.18 20.65
CA LYS A 11 12.13 -10.25 20.18
C LYS A 11 12.24 -10.57 18.69
N LEU A 12 11.16 -11.01 18.03
CA LEU A 12 11.13 -11.24 16.58
C LEU A 12 11.00 -9.91 15.81
N ALA A 13 10.32 -8.90 16.33
CA ALA A 13 10.16 -7.61 15.64
C ALA A 13 11.48 -6.85 15.44
N ASP A 14 12.51 -7.16 16.23
CA ASP A 14 13.83 -6.53 16.15
C ASP A 14 14.58 -6.84 14.85
N ASN A 15 14.21 -7.93 14.16
CA ASN A 15 14.93 -8.43 13.01
C ASN A 15 14.11 -8.45 11.72
N PHE A 16 12.82 -8.08 11.72
CA PHE A 16 12.00 -8.18 10.51
C PHE A 16 11.30 -6.89 10.14
N PHE A 17 11.07 -6.69 8.84
CA PHE A 17 10.14 -5.69 8.31
C PHE A 17 8.97 -6.38 7.62
N LEU A 18 7.81 -5.74 7.68
CA LEU A 18 6.64 -6.14 6.90
C LEU A 18 6.48 -5.22 5.69
N ALA A 19 6.59 -5.80 4.51
CA ALA A 19 6.11 -5.18 3.29
C ALA A 19 4.71 -5.74 2.95
N ARG A 20 3.85 -4.87 2.41
CA ARG A 20 2.53 -5.26 1.89
C ARG A 20 2.48 -4.96 0.41
N GLN A 21 2.27 -5.97 -0.41
CA GLN A 21 2.09 -5.77 -1.84
C GLN A 21 0.61 -5.85 -2.21
N PRO A 22 0.04 -4.80 -2.81
CA PRO A 22 -1.38 -4.79 -3.17
C PRO A 22 -1.63 -5.73 -4.35
N ILE A 23 -2.68 -6.54 -4.21
CA ILE A 23 -3.23 -7.36 -5.27
C ILE A 23 -4.54 -6.72 -5.74
N LEU A 24 -4.59 -6.41 -7.03
CA LEU A 24 -5.71 -5.73 -7.68
C LEU A 24 -6.52 -6.70 -8.52
N ASN A 25 -7.83 -6.48 -8.62
CA ASN A 25 -8.67 -7.20 -9.59
C ASN A 25 -8.69 -6.52 -10.97
N ARG A 26 -9.39 -7.14 -11.93
CA ARG A 26 -9.65 -6.58 -13.28
C ARG A 26 -10.19 -5.15 -13.32
N GLY A 27 -10.87 -4.70 -12.26
CA GLY A 27 -11.36 -3.33 -12.10
C GLY A 27 -10.35 -2.37 -11.48
N GLN A 28 -9.08 -2.80 -11.31
CA GLN A 28 -8.03 -2.08 -10.58
C GLN A 28 -8.42 -1.71 -9.14
N ARG A 29 -9.25 -2.55 -8.51
CA ARG A 29 -9.58 -2.39 -7.09
C ARG A 29 -8.72 -3.34 -6.28
N LEU A 30 -8.21 -2.82 -5.17
CA LEU A 30 -7.56 -3.62 -4.14
C LEU A 30 -8.52 -4.72 -3.66
N VAL A 31 -8.04 -5.96 -3.65
CA VAL A 31 -8.79 -7.14 -3.17
C VAL A 31 -8.04 -7.94 -2.12
N ALA A 32 -6.71 -7.80 -2.08
CA ALA A 32 -5.86 -8.48 -1.13
C ALA A 32 -4.51 -7.76 -0.99
N TYR A 33 -3.76 -8.15 0.03
CA TYR A 33 -2.34 -7.86 0.14
C TYR A 33 -1.57 -9.17 0.26
N GLU A 34 -0.44 -9.27 -0.42
CA GLU A 34 0.61 -10.20 -0.02
C GLU A 34 1.43 -9.61 1.12
N LEU A 35 1.68 -10.43 2.14
CA LEU A 35 2.48 -10.06 3.30
C LEU A 35 3.88 -10.65 3.16
N LEU A 36 4.86 -9.76 3.01
CA LEU A 36 6.26 -10.12 2.88
C LEU A 36 7.00 -9.77 4.17
N PHE A 37 7.54 -10.78 4.83
CA PHE A 37 8.40 -10.60 6.01
C PHE A 37 9.86 -10.74 5.56
N ARG A 38 10.69 -9.75 5.92
CA ARG A 38 12.08 -9.66 5.47
C ARG A 38 13.01 -9.52 6.66
N ASP A 39 14.03 -10.38 6.77
CA ASP A 39 15.07 -10.25 7.81
C ASP A 39 16.01 -9.08 7.50
N ALA A 40 16.11 -8.18 8.46
CA ALA A 40 16.99 -7.03 8.50
C ALA A 40 18.47 -7.38 8.59
N ARG A 41 18.81 -8.63 8.92
CA ARG A 41 20.18 -9.15 9.08
C ARG A 41 20.73 -9.76 7.80
N ALA A 42 19.90 -9.98 6.78
CA ALA A 42 20.31 -10.57 5.51
C ALA A 42 21.32 -9.66 4.77
N ARG A 43 22.61 -9.81 5.09
CA ARG A 43 23.72 -9.10 4.43
C ARG A 43 24.04 -9.65 3.04
N ASN A 44 23.41 -10.74 2.60
CA ASN A 44 23.60 -11.40 1.31
C ASN A 44 22.29 -12.01 0.78
N GLU A 45 22.09 -11.99 -0.54
CA GLU A 45 20.92 -12.52 -1.27
C GLU A 45 20.84 -14.06 -1.29
N ALA A 46 21.30 -14.77 -0.26
CA ALA A 46 21.37 -16.23 -0.32
C ALA A 46 21.40 -16.93 1.05
N ASP A 47 20.58 -16.51 2.01
CA ASP A 47 20.34 -17.33 3.21
C ASP A 47 18.86 -17.70 3.32
N VAL A 48 18.50 -18.73 2.54
CA VAL A 48 17.18 -19.38 2.43
C VAL A 48 16.97 -20.29 3.65
N THR A 49 17.08 -19.75 4.86
CA THR A 49 16.86 -20.49 6.11
C THR A 49 15.72 -19.92 6.97
N ASP A 50 14.97 -18.95 6.46
CA ASP A 50 14.17 -18.03 7.29
C ASP A 50 12.64 -18.03 7.02
N ASP A 51 12.17 -18.84 6.06
CA ASP A 51 10.75 -18.83 5.65
C ASP A 51 9.80 -19.37 6.74
N ALA A 52 10.29 -20.29 7.58
CA ALA A 52 9.55 -20.81 8.72
C ALA A 52 9.43 -19.77 9.87
N GLU A 53 10.46 -18.94 10.09
CA GLU A 53 10.43 -17.86 11.10
C GLU A 53 9.52 -16.71 10.63
N ALA A 54 9.54 -16.39 9.33
CA ALA A 54 8.61 -15.48 8.69
C ALA A 54 7.14 -15.95 8.87
N THR A 55 6.85 -17.22 8.56
CA THR A 55 5.51 -17.81 8.75
C THR A 55 5.07 -17.76 10.21
N ALA A 56 5.96 -18.11 11.14
CA ALA A 56 5.68 -18.05 12.58
C ALA A 56 5.39 -16.62 13.05
N THR A 57 6.10 -15.63 12.50
CA THR A 57 5.88 -14.21 12.79
C THR A 57 4.49 -13.76 12.32
N VAL A 58 4.07 -14.16 11.11
CA VAL A 58 2.71 -13.88 10.62
C VAL A 58 1.65 -14.44 11.56
N ILE A 59 1.84 -15.68 12.00
CA ILE A 59 0.93 -16.39 12.90
C ILE A 59 0.86 -15.69 14.26
N ALA A 60 2.01 -15.33 14.83
CA ALA A 60 2.08 -14.60 16.09
C ALA A 60 1.32 -13.27 15.99
N HIS A 61 1.54 -12.49 14.91
CA HIS A 61 0.83 -11.23 14.70
C HIS A 61 -0.67 -11.41 14.46
N ALA A 62 -1.07 -12.39 13.65
CA ALA A 62 -2.47 -12.72 13.44
C ALA A 62 -3.16 -13.07 14.77
N SER A 63 -2.44 -13.72 15.69
CA SER A 63 -2.94 -14.08 17.01
C SER A 63 -2.95 -12.92 18.01
N GLU A 64 -1.95 -12.02 17.97
CA GLU A 64 -1.82 -10.92 18.94
C GLU A 64 -2.62 -9.67 18.54
N LEU A 65 -2.49 -9.24 17.28
CA LEU A 65 -3.08 -8.00 16.76
C LEU A 65 -4.34 -8.27 15.94
N GLY A 66 -4.46 -9.46 15.36
CA GLY A 66 -5.55 -9.78 14.43
C GLY A 66 -5.26 -9.30 13.01
N MET A 67 -5.59 -10.14 12.02
CA MET A 67 -5.29 -9.89 10.60
C MET A 67 -5.97 -8.61 10.06
N GLU A 68 -7.10 -8.19 10.64
CA GLU A 68 -7.81 -6.96 10.26
C GLU A 68 -6.98 -5.68 10.46
N HIS A 69 -6.09 -5.63 11.45
CA HIS A 69 -5.22 -4.46 11.65
C HIS A 69 -4.09 -4.38 10.61
N VAL A 70 -3.77 -5.51 9.97
CA VAL A 70 -2.66 -5.60 9.00
C VAL A 70 -3.15 -5.37 7.57
N VAL A 71 -4.28 -5.97 7.18
CA VAL A 71 -4.83 -5.91 5.80
C VAL A 71 -6.21 -5.27 5.70
N GLY A 72 -6.79 -4.81 6.81
CA GLY A 72 -8.13 -4.21 6.84
C GLY A 72 -9.21 -5.24 6.47
N ASP A 73 -10.10 -4.83 5.58
CA ASP A 73 -11.20 -5.69 5.11
C ASP A 73 -10.76 -6.68 4.03
N GLN A 74 -9.53 -6.58 3.52
CA GLN A 74 -9.00 -7.36 2.41
C GLN A 74 -8.48 -8.74 2.84
N MET A 75 -8.21 -9.61 1.87
CA MET A 75 -7.53 -10.89 2.11
C MET A 75 -6.02 -10.69 2.31
N ALA A 76 -5.38 -11.56 3.09
CA ALA A 76 -3.94 -11.66 3.21
C ALA A 76 -3.45 -12.90 2.46
N PHE A 77 -2.48 -12.73 1.58
CA PHE A 77 -1.70 -13.82 1.03
C PHE A 77 -0.43 -13.96 1.87
N VAL A 78 -0.13 -15.19 2.29
CA VAL A 78 0.96 -15.51 3.23
C VAL A 78 1.79 -16.64 2.68
N ASN A 79 3.06 -16.35 2.44
CA ASN A 79 4.07 -17.33 2.03
C ASN A 79 4.24 -18.43 3.07
N VAL A 80 4.18 -19.68 2.61
CA VAL A 80 4.40 -20.87 3.44
C VAL A 80 5.34 -21.85 2.73
N ASP A 81 6.44 -22.16 3.40
CA ASP A 81 7.34 -23.23 3.01
C ASP A 81 6.83 -24.61 3.48
N ALA A 82 7.58 -25.66 3.17
CA ALA A 82 7.21 -27.02 3.56
C ALA A 82 7.12 -27.20 5.09
N ILE A 83 7.97 -26.51 5.85
CA ILE A 83 8.01 -26.59 7.32
C ILE A 83 6.77 -25.92 7.92
N GLY A 84 6.47 -24.69 7.48
CA GLY A 84 5.30 -23.93 7.86
C GLY A 84 4.01 -24.70 7.53
N LEU A 85 3.91 -25.26 6.32
CA LEU A 85 2.75 -26.02 5.88
C LEU A 85 2.45 -27.25 6.77
N MET A 86 3.49 -27.95 7.21
CA MET A 86 3.38 -29.11 8.10
C MET A 86 3.16 -28.73 9.56
N SER A 87 3.36 -27.47 9.93
CA SER A 87 3.13 -26.98 11.27
C SER A 87 1.64 -26.90 11.60
N ASP A 88 1.28 -27.25 12.83
CA ASP A 88 -0.08 -27.03 13.33
C ASP A 88 -0.36 -25.57 13.66
N PHE A 89 0.68 -24.73 13.73
CA PHE A 89 0.51 -23.30 13.97
C PHE A 89 -0.28 -22.60 12.85
N ILE A 90 -0.30 -23.13 11.62
CA ILE A 90 -1.14 -22.60 10.53
C ILE A 90 -2.61 -22.52 10.92
N ARG A 91 -3.09 -23.42 11.77
CA ARG A 91 -4.51 -23.47 12.19
C ARG A 91 -4.93 -22.26 13.03
N PHE A 92 -3.99 -21.46 13.55
CA PHE A 92 -4.30 -20.21 14.22
C PHE A 92 -4.57 -19.05 13.25
N LEU A 93 -4.25 -19.21 11.95
CA LEU A 93 -4.57 -18.20 10.96
C LEU A 93 -6.07 -18.21 10.65
N PRO A 94 -6.70 -17.03 10.48
CA PRO A 94 -8.10 -16.93 10.10
C PRO A 94 -8.30 -17.40 8.66
N ASN A 95 -8.81 -18.62 8.48
CA ASN A 95 -8.98 -19.27 7.18
C ASN A 95 -9.91 -18.54 6.20
N ASP A 96 -10.76 -17.64 6.70
CA ASP A 96 -11.66 -16.78 5.93
C ASP A 96 -10.98 -15.51 5.41
N LYS A 97 -9.81 -15.16 5.98
CA LYS A 97 -9.01 -13.97 5.64
C LYS A 97 -7.65 -14.29 5.04
N VAL A 98 -7.18 -15.52 5.12
CA VAL A 98 -5.84 -15.92 4.66
C VAL A 98 -5.90 -16.85 3.45
N ILE A 99 -5.05 -16.58 2.46
CA ILE A 99 -4.70 -17.49 1.37
C ILE A 99 -3.23 -17.89 1.60
N LEU A 100 -2.98 -19.19 1.69
CA LEU A 100 -1.63 -19.74 1.90
C LEU A 100 -0.93 -19.89 0.55
N GLU A 101 0.19 -19.20 0.36
CA GLU A 101 0.99 -19.26 -0.88
C GLU A 101 2.05 -20.34 -0.75
N ILE A 102 1.93 -21.38 -1.58
CA ILE A 102 2.91 -22.46 -1.64
C ILE A 102 4.07 -21.97 -2.49
N LEU A 103 5.23 -21.83 -1.88
CA LEU A 103 6.45 -21.41 -2.55
C LEU A 103 6.87 -22.42 -3.63
N GLU A 104 7.50 -21.93 -4.70
CA GLU A 104 8.02 -22.68 -5.83
C GLU A 104 9.11 -23.69 -5.44
N THR A 105 9.75 -23.48 -4.29
CA THR A 105 10.75 -24.38 -3.69
C THR A 105 10.13 -25.65 -3.08
N VAL A 106 8.83 -25.65 -2.77
CA VAL A 106 8.15 -26.78 -2.12
C VAL A 106 7.91 -27.92 -3.11
N LYS A 107 8.25 -29.15 -2.70
CA LYS A 107 8.03 -30.36 -3.52
C LYS A 107 6.68 -31.01 -3.27
N ALA A 108 6.04 -31.47 -4.34
CA ALA A 108 4.73 -32.12 -4.28
C ALA A 108 4.83 -33.59 -3.85
N THR A 109 5.32 -33.82 -2.63
CA THR A 109 5.36 -35.17 -2.03
C THR A 109 3.96 -35.61 -1.58
N PRO A 110 3.70 -36.91 -1.43
CA PRO A 110 2.41 -37.41 -0.93
C PRO A 110 1.98 -36.74 0.39
N GLU A 111 2.91 -36.57 1.33
CA GLU A 111 2.67 -35.98 2.65
C GLU A 111 2.23 -34.52 2.55
N ILE A 112 2.91 -33.73 1.70
CA ILE A 112 2.57 -32.32 1.46
C ILE A 112 1.19 -32.21 0.80
N LEU A 113 0.92 -33.04 -0.21
CA LEU A 113 -0.37 -33.04 -0.89
C LEU A 113 -1.52 -33.43 0.05
N ASP A 114 -1.31 -34.40 0.94
CA ASP A 114 -2.29 -34.79 1.94
C ASP A 114 -2.53 -33.68 2.96
N ARG A 115 -1.47 -32.99 3.41
CA ARG A 115 -1.58 -31.83 4.30
C ARG A 115 -2.38 -30.69 3.68
N ILE A 116 -2.15 -30.37 2.41
CA ILE A 116 -2.93 -29.33 1.70
C ILE A 116 -4.41 -29.74 1.62
N ARG A 117 -4.72 -31.00 1.32
CA ARG A 117 -6.11 -31.50 1.30
C ARG A 117 -6.78 -31.38 2.66
N GLU A 118 -6.08 -31.73 3.73
CA GLU A 118 -6.55 -31.59 5.11
C GLU A 118 -6.87 -30.12 5.43
N LEU A 119 -5.96 -29.20 5.12
CA LEU A 119 -6.14 -27.77 5.38
C LEU A 119 -7.26 -27.16 4.52
N LYS A 120 -7.43 -27.59 3.26
CA LYS A 120 -8.59 -27.20 2.44
C LYS A 120 -9.91 -27.67 3.05
N GLN A 121 -9.96 -28.89 3.60
CA GLN A 121 -11.15 -29.37 4.31
C GLN A 121 -11.43 -28.55 5.57
N ALA A 122 -10.39 -27.99 6.18
CA ALA A 122 -10.50 -27.04 7.29
C ALA A 122 -10.84 -25.59 6.84
N GLY A 123 -11.07 -25.35 5.55
CA GLY A 123 -11.53 -24.08 5.01
C GLY A 123 -10.44 -23.15 4.46
N PHE A 124 -9.17 -23.54 4.52
CA PHE A 124 -8.08 -22.74 3.95
C PHE A 124 -8.14 -22.71 2.42
N LYS A 125 -7.69 -21.57 1.87
CA LYS A 125 -7.46 -21.38 0.44
C LYS A 125 -5.97 -21.36 0.16
N PHE A 126 -5.61 -21.74 -1.05
CA PHE A 126 -4.22 -21.87 -1.47
C PHE A 126 -3.93 -21.09 -2.74
N ALA A 127 -2.74 -20.50 -2.80
CA ALA A 127 -2.15 -20.01 -4.03
C ALA A 127 -0.89 -20.83 -4.34
N LEU A 128 -0.56 -20.96 -5.63
CA LEU A 128 0.75 -21.45 -6.06
C LEU A 128 1.58 -20.26 -6.54
N ASP A 129 2.79 -20.12 -6.02
CA ASP A 129 3.65 -18.96 -6.25
C ASP A 129 4.62 -19.15 -7.43
N ASP A 130 5.08 -18.03 -8.00
CA ASP A 130 6.17 -17.94 -9.01
C ASP A 130 6.08 -18.97 -10.16
N VAL A 131 4.88 -19.19 -10.72
CA VAL A 131 4.68 -20.17 -11.79
C VAL A 131 5.15 -19.63 -13.14
N ILE A 132 6.36 -20.02 -13.54
CA ILE A 132 6.93 -19.69 -14.87
C ILE A 132 6.66 -20.76 -15.94
N GLY A 133 6.06 -21.90 -15.57
CA GLY A 133 5.86 -23.04 -16.49
C GLY A 133 5.03 -24.17 -15.90
N HIS A 134 4.95 -25.30 -16.62
CA HIS A 134 4.08 -26.44 -16.28
C HIS A 134 4.88 -27.66 -15.77
N SER A 135 5.64 -27.45 -14.70
CA SER A 135 6.46 -28.50 -14.06
C SER A 135 5.60 -29.63 -13.46
N GLU A 136 6.23 -30.75 -13.10
CA GLU A 136 5.53 -31.86 -12.43
C GLU A 136 4.93 -31.44 -11.08
N ASP A 137 5.66 -30.62 -10.30
CA ASP A 137 5.18 -30.07 -9.03
C ASP A 137 3.96 -29.17 -9.26
N VAL A 138 4.01 -28.26 -10.25
CA VAL A 138 2.88 -27.38 -10.63
C VAL A 138 1.65 -28.21 -11.00
N GLN A 139 1.81 -29.27 -11.78
CA GLN A 139 0.71 -30.16 -12.17
C GLN A 139 0.02 -30.84 -10.99
N LYS A 140 0.78 -31.19 -9.95
CA LYS A 140 0.25 -31.86 -8.74
C LYS A 140 -0.39 -30.86 -7.79
N PHE A 141 0.16 -29.66 -7.65
CA PHE A 141 -0.38 -28.61 -6.79
C PHE A 141 -1.58 -27.91 -7.41
N GLN A 142 -1.58 -27.67 -8.72
CA GLN A 142 -2.59 -26.87 -9.39
C GLN A 142 -4.01 -27.30 -8.98
N PRO A 143 -4.45 -28.57 -9.01
CA PRO A 143 -5.82 -28.95 -8.66
C PRO A 143 -6.23 -28.62 -7.21
N LEU A 144 -5.27 -28.35 -6.32
CA LEU A 144 -5.49 -28.01 -4.93
C LEU A 144 -5.47 -26.48 -4.68
N CYS A 145 -5.02 -25.66 -5.63
CA CYS A 145 -4.94 -24.22 -5.47
C CYS A 145 -6.19 -23.49 -5.98
N ASP A 146 -6.53 -22.37 -5.35
CA ASP A 146 -7.62 -21.46 -5.74
C ASP A 146 -7.10 -20.31 -6.61
N VAL A 147 -5.82 -19.95 -6.43
CA VAL A 147 -5.11 -18.92 -7.21
C VAL A 147 -3.81 -19.52 -7.75
N ILE A 148 -3.44 -19.19 -8.98
CA ILE A 148 -2.12 -19.49 -9.54
C ILE A 148 -1.46 -18.17 -9.89
N LYS A 149 -0.33 -17.87 -9.23
CA LYS A 149 0.47 -16.66 -9.44
C LYS A 149 1.51 -16.95 -10.51
N VAL A 150 1.54 -16.11 -11.54
CA VAL A 150 2.40 -16.27 -12.71
C VAL A 150 3.32 -15.06 -12.76
N ASP A 151 4.61 -15.30 -12.58
CA ASP A 151 5.63 -14.31 -12.82
C ASP A 151 5.81 -14.08 -14.33
N ILE A 152 5.36 -12.93 -14.82
CA ILE A 152 5.44 -12.61 -16.26
C ILE A 152 6.83 -12.13 -16.69
N LYS A 153 7.72 -11.79 -15.75
CA LYS A 153 9.07 -11.26 -16.01
C LYS A 153 10.12 -12.34 -16.16
N ASP A 154 9.99 -13.42 -15.40
CA ASP A 154 10.91 -14.56 -15.45
C ASP A 154 10.54 -15.59 -16.54
N MET A 155 9.47 -15.33 -17.28
CA MET A 155 9.05 -16.13 -18.43
C MET A 155 9.80 -15.78 -19.72
N GLN A 156 9.98 -16.80 -20.59
CA GLN A 156 10.49 -16.57 -21.94
C GLN A 156 9.49 -15.74 -22.77
N PRO A 157 9.96 -14.75 -23.54
CA PRO A 157 9.10 -13.91 -24.37
C PRO A 157 8.16 -14.73 -25.28
N GLY A 158 6.86 -14.38 -25.28
CA GLY A 158 5.85 -15.02 -26.11
C GLY A 158 5.27 -16.34 -25.59
N THR A 159 5.74 -16.84 -24.44
CA THR A 159 5.24 -18.09 -23.85
C THR A 159 4.02 -17.90 -22.94
N LEU A 160 3.80 -16.69 -22.42
CA LEU A 160 2.71 -16.35 -21.51
C LEU A 160 1.31 -16.74 -22.05
N PRO A 161 0.94 -16.47 -23.33
CA PRO A 161 -0.36 -16.88 -23.86
C PRO A 161 -0.59 -18.39 -23.87
N ALA A 162 0.47 -19.17 -24.09
CA ALA A 162 0.38 -20.63 -24.08
C ALA A 162 0.20 -21.16 -22.66
N LEU A 163 0.98 -20.66 -21.70
CA LEU A 163 0.86 -21.04 -20.29
C LEU A 163 -0.52 -20.66 -19.73
N ALA A 164 -0.98 -19.43 -19.96
CA ALA A 164 -2.30 -18.96 -19.52
C ALA A 164 -3.43 -19.86 -20.04
N ARG A 165 -3.31 -20.36 -21.29
CA ARG A 165 -4.28 -21.30 -21.87
C ARG A 165 -4.28 -22.66 -21.18
N VAL A 166 -3.10 -23.17 -20.82
CA VAL A 166 -2.94 -24.46 -20.11
C VAL A 166 -3.47 -24.37 -18.68
N LEU A 167 -3.18 -23.27 -17.98
CA LEU A 167 -3.59 -23.05 -16.60
C LEU A 167 -5.07 -22.65 -16.45
N LYS A 168 -5.74 -22.27 -17.56
CA LYS A 168 -7.11 -21.80 -17.54
C LYS A 168 -8.07 -22.83 -16.95
N ASN A 169 -8.67 -22.50 -15.82
CA ASN A 169 -9.64 -23.33 -15.13
C ASN A 169 -10.75 -22.46 -14.54
N PRO A 170 -12.05 -22.73 -14.80
CA PRO A 170 -13.15 -21.93 -14.27
C PRO A 170 -13.24 -21.85 -12.74
N ARG A 171 -12.58 -22.75 -12.02
CA ARG A 171 -12.57 -22.80 -10.55
C ARG A 171 -11.34 -22.11 -9.93
N GLN A 172 -10.43 -21.59 -10.75
CA GLN A 172 -9.15 -21.04 -10.30
C GLN A 172 -8.94 -19.67 -10.91
N LYS A 173 -8.31 -18.79 -10.16
CA LYS A 173 -7.97 -17.45 -10.63
C LYS A 173 -6.50 -17.41 -11.02
N LEU A 174 -6.20 -16.74 -12.13
CA LEU A 174 -4.82 -16.41 -12.47
C LEU A 174 -4.49 -15.02 -11.93
N LEU A 175 -3.34 -14.92 -11.27
CA LEU A 175 -2.74 -13.69 -10.77
C LEU A 175 -1.46 -13.42 -11.57
N ALA A 176 -1.35 -12.25 -12.19
CA ALA A 176 -0.13 -11.84 -12.88
C ALA A 176 0.75 -11.05 -11.93
N GLU A 177 1.98 -11.50 -11.72
CA GLU A 177 2.96 -10.87 -10.83
C GLU A 177 3.93 -9.98 -11.60
N LYS A 178 4.61 -9.10 -10.87
CA LYS A 178 5.62 -8.17 -11.40
C LYS A 178 5.11 -7.38 -12.62
N VAL A 179 3.83 -6.99 -12.59
CA VAL A 179 3.19 -6.14 -13.61
C VAL A 179 3.65 -4.70 -13.45
N GLU A 180 4.48 -4.22 -14.38
CA GLU A 180 5.18 -2.94 -14.27
C GLU A 180 4.75 -1.91 -15.32
N THR A 181 3.92 -2.28 -16.30
CA THR A 181 3.43 -1.39 -17.36
C THR A 181 1.92 -1.56 -17.60
N ILE A 182 1.29 -0.55 -18.23
CA ILE A 182 -0.12 -0.64 -18.60
C ILE A 182 -0.32 -1.68 -19.71
N GLU A 183 0.66 -1.81 -20.60
CA GLU A 183 0.68 -2.75 -21.70
C GLU A 183 0.69 -4.19 -21.18
N GLU A 184 1.54 -4.49 -20.18
CA GLU A 184 1.56 -5.79 -19.50
C GLU A 184 0.23 -6.12 -18.81
N PHE A 185 -0.36 -5.12 -18.13
CA PHE A 185 -1.69 -5.26 -17.53
C PHE A 185 -2.76 -5.58 -18.59
N GLN A 186 -2.73 -4.90 -19.74
CA GLN A 186 -3.69 -5.13 -20.83
C GLN A 186 -3.53 -6.51 -21.46
N GLU A 187 -2.29 -6.95 -21.73
CA GLU A 187 -2.01 -8.29 -22.24
C GLU A 187 -2.54 -9.36 -21.27
N CYS A 188 -2.23 -9.26 -19.98
CA CYS A 188 -2.72 -10.20 -18.96
C CYS A 188 -4.26 -10.16 -18.86
N MET A 189 -4.88 -8.99 -18.97
CA MET A 189 -6.33 -8.83 -19.00
C MET A 189 -6.97 -9.59 -20.17
N GLU A 190 -6.37 -9.55 -21.36
CA GLU A 190 -6.84 -10.26 -22.56
C GLU A 190 -6.65 -11.78 -22.44
N LEU A 191 -5.57 -12.21 -21.79
CA LEU A 191 -5.29 -13.63 -21.51
C LEU A 191 -6.21 -14.23 -20.43
N GLY A 192 -7.00 -13.39 -19.76
CA GLY A 192 -8.02 -13.82 -18.80
C GLY A 192 -7.55 -13.83 -17.34
N PHE A 193 -6.44 -13.16 -17.02
CA PHE A 193 -6.03 -12.96 -15.64
C PHE A 193 -7.08 -12.18 -14.84
N GLU A 194 -7.30 -12.58 -13.60
CA GLU A 194 -8.30 -11.97 -12.72
C GLU A 194 -7.68 -11.03 -11.69
N TYR A 195 -6.45 -11.33 -11.28
CA TYR A 195 -5.68 -10.59 -10.31
C TYR A 195 -4.35 -10.11 -10.89
N PHE A 196 -3.85 -9.00 -10.35
CA PHE A 196 -2.64 -8.32 -10.81
C PHE A 196 -1.88 -7.77 -9.62
N GLN A 197 -0.57 -7.99 -9.62
CA GLN A 197 0.36 -7.55 -8.60
C GLN A 197 1.59 -6.94 -9.27
N GLY A 198 1.98 -5.75 -8.83
CA GLY A 198 3.09 -4.98 -9.40
C GLY A 198 2.83 -3.48 -9.39
N TYR A 199 3.85 -2.69 -9.74
CA TYR A 199 3.84 -1.23 -9.57
C TYR A 199 3.25 -0.44 -10.74
N TYR A 200 2.66 -1.08 -11.75
CA TYR A 200 2.11 -0.40 -12.93
C TYR A 200 1.12 0.73 -12.59
N PHE A 201 0.30 0.58 -11.54
CA PHE A 201 -0.69 1.58 -11.13
C PHE A 201 -0.09 2.82 -10.44
N ALA A 202 1.15 2.72 -9.97
CA ALA A 202 1.89 3.77 -9.26
C ALA A 202 3.04 4.34 -10.12
N ARG A 203 3.05 4.05 -11.43
CA ARG A 203 4.00 4.60 -12.39
C ARG A 203 3.33 5.66 -13.26
N PRO A 204 3.99 6.81 -13.48
CA PRO A 204 3.44 7.84 -14.34
C PRO A 204 3.50 7.40 -15.80
N VAL A 205 2.33 7.31 -16.44
CA VAL A 205 2.24 7.24 -17.90
C VAL A 205 2.08 8.67 -18.40
N ILE A 206 3.16 9.23 -18.96
CA ILE A 206 3.15 10.62 -19.43
C ILE A 206 2.32 10.70 -20.70
N LEU A 207 1.15 11.34 -20.61
CA LEU A 207 0.22 11.48 -21.74
C LEU A 207 0.32 12.91 -22.29
N SER A 208 0.89 13.06 -23.47
CA SER A 208 0.97 14.35 -24.16
C SER A 208 -0.43 14.97 -24.32
N GLY A 209 -0.61 16.20 -23.84
CA GLY A 209 -1.87 16.96 -23.96
C GLY A 209 -2.91 16.72 -22.86
N LYS A 210 -2.73 15.76 -21.94
CA LYS A 210 -3.61 15.62 -20.77
C LYS A 210 -3.35 16.78 -19.80
N LYS A 211 -4.40 17.52 -19.45
CA LYS A 211 -4.34 18.66 -18.53
C LYS A 211 -5.00 18.28 -17.20
N ILE A 212 -4.47 18.82 -16.11
CA ILE A 212 -5.09 18.75 -14.78
C ILE A 212 -6.55 19.22 -14.92
N SER A 213 -7.49 18.44 -14.39
CA SER A 213 -8.91 18.76 -14.49
C SER A 213 -9.27 20.05 -13.72
N PRO A 214 -10.36 20.76 -14.07
CA PRO A 214 -10.76 21.98 -13.37
C PRO A 214 -10.91 21.79 -11.85
N SER A 215 -11.54 20.71 -11.40
CA SER A 215 -11.70 20.40 -9.97
C SER A 215 -10.35 20.17 -9.28
N GLN A 216 -9.43 19.44 -9.92
CA GLN A 216 -8.07 19.26 -9.38
C GLN A 216 -7.29 20.58 -9.33
N ARG A 217 -7.47 21.49 -10.30
CA ARG A 217 -6.88 22.83 -10.25
C ARG A 217 -7.45 23.67 -9.12
N SER A 218 -8.76 23.59 -8.84
CA SER A 218 -9.37 24.24 -7.67
C SER A 218 -8.68 23.80 -6.38
N VAL A 219 -8.44 22.49 -6.23
CA VAL A 219 -7.75 21.94 -5.05
C VAL A 219 -6.29 22.38 -4.98
N LEU A 220 -5.54 22.34 -6.08
CA LEU A 220 -4.15 22.83 -6.12
C LEU A 220 -4.05 24.32 -5.79
N HIS A 221 -4.98 25.13 -6.29
CA HIS A 221 -5.05 26.55 -5.96
C HIS A 221 -5.33 26.78 -4.47
N LEU A 222 -6.23 26.00 -3.85
CA LEU A 222 -6.46 26.06 -2.41
C LEU A 222 -5.23 25.65 -1.59
N LEU A 223 -4.47 24.65 -2.06
CA LEU A 223 -3.20 24.27 -1.44
C LEU A 223 -2.16 25.38 -1.54
N ASP A 224 -2.09 26.09 -2.67
CA ASP A 224 -1.22 27.25 -2.86
C ASP A 224 -1.57 28.40 -1.91
N LEU A 225 -2.86 28.72 -1.74
CA LEU A 225 -3.33 29.71 -0.76
C LEU A 225 -2.98 29.33 0.68
N LEU A 226 -3.01 28.04 1.00
CA LEU A 226 -2.63 27.54 2.33
C LEU A 226 -1.11 27.60 2.56
N ASN A 227 -0.30 27.42 1.52
CA ASN A 227 1.15 27.47 1.61
C ASN A 227 1.70 28.91 1.60
N THR A 228 0.93 29.87 1.11
CA THR A 228 1.28 31.31 1.07
C THR A 228 0.65 32.11 2.21
N ASP A 229 0.10 31.44 3.22
CA ASP A 229 -0.53 32.05 4.40
C ASP A 229 -1.68 33.04 4.09
N ALA A 230 -2.43 32.82 3.01
CA ALA A 230 -3.57 33.67 2.60
C ALA A 230 -4.63 33.89 3.71
N SER A 231 -5.39 34.97 3.66
CA SER A 231 -6.41 35.23 4.69
C SER A 231 -7.49 34.13 4.73
N SER A 232 -8.12 33.94 5.90
CA SER A 232 -9.23 32.98 6.03
C SER A 232 -10.39 33.30 5.08
N HIS A 233 -10.60 34.58 4.78
CA HIS A 233 -11.62 35.04 3.83
C HIS A 233 -11.31 34.62 2.38
N GLU A 234 -10.04 34.68 1.97
CA GLU A 234 -9.62 34.21 0.63
C GLU A 234 -9.80 32.71 0.48
N ILE A 235 -9.42 31.93 1.50
CA ILE A 235 -9.64 30.48 1.53
C ILE A 235 -11.14 30.16 1.46
N GLU A 236 -11.96 30.83 2.28
CA GLU A 236 -13.41 30.63 2.29
C GLU A 236 -14.04 30.94 0.92
N ARG A 237 -13.64 32.05 0.28
CA ARG A 237 -14.13 32.44 -1.04
C ARG A 237 -13.76 31.39 -2.10
N SER A 238 -12.53 30.90 -2.07
CA SER A 238 -12.04 29.90 -3.01
C SER A 238 -12.78 28.55 -2.85
N VAL A 239 -13.01 28.09 -1.61
CA VAL A 239 -13.82 26.89 -1.35
C VAL A 239 -15.25 27.05 -1.87
N LYS A 240 -15.88 28.20 -1.64
CA LYS A 240 -17.25 28.50 -2.11
C LYS A 240 -17.39 28.53 -3.63
N HIS A 241 -16.31 28.73 -4.38
CA HIS A 241 -16.34 28.71 -5.84
C HIS A 241 -16.40 27.30 -6.43
N ASP A 242 -16.10 26.26 -5.63
CA ASP A 242 -16.20 24.87 -6.06
C ASP A 242 -17.26 24.13 -5.22
N ALA A 243 -18.38 23.78 -5.86
CA ALA A 243 -19.51 23.13 -5.20
C ALA A 243 -19.15 21.73 -4.66
N LEU A 244 -18.26 21.00 -5.33
CA LEU A 244 -17.85 19.66 -4.91
C LEU A 244 -16.96 19.75 -3.66
N ILE A 245 -15.99 20.67 -3.66
CA ILE A 245 -15.14 20.91 -2.49
C ILE A 245 -15.99 21.38 -1.30
N THR A 246 -16.92 22.30 -1.53
CA THR A 246 -17.86 22.76 -0.48
C THR A 246 -18.67 21.60 0.10
N LEU A 247 -19.28 20.77 -0.74
CA LEU A 247 -20.08 19.63 -0.30
C LEU A 247 -19.24 18.61 0.48
N ASN A 248 -18.06 18.27 -0.02
CA ASN A 248 -17.17 17.30 0.61
C ASN A 248 -16.59 17.82 1.94
N LEU A 249 -16.28 19.13 2.02
CA LEU A 249 -15.85 19.76 3.27
C LEU A 249 -16.96 19.68 4.33
N LEU A 250 -18.20 20.02 3.95
CA LEU A 250 -19.35 19.94 4.86
C LEU A 250 -19.62 18.49 5.28
N ARG A 251 -19.49 17.51 4.39
CA ARG A 251 -19.60 16.08 4.75
C ARG A 251 -18.54 15.70 5.77
N LEU A 252 -17.27 16.04 5.50
CA LEU A 252 -16.15 15.73 6.38
C LEU A 252 -16.36 16.27 7.81
N VAL A 253 -16.68 17.56 7.96
CA VAL A 253 -16.80 18.16 9.31
C VAL A 253 -18.03 17.67 10.08
N ASN A 254 -18.95 17.00 9.41
CA ASN A 254 -20.13 16.39 10.00
C ASN A 254 -19.98 14.87 10.20
N THR A 255 -18.82 14.27 9.95
CA THR A 255 -18.56 12.87 10.33
C THR A 255 -18.34 12.76 11.84
N PRO A 256 -18.69 11.62 12.46
CA PRO A 256 -18.46 11.40 13.90
C PRO A 256 -17.02 11.62 14.34
N ALA A 257 -16.05 11.37 13.46
CA ALA A 257 -14.62 11.51 13.72
C ALA A 257 -14.17 12.95 14.05
N VAL A 258 -14.88 13.97 13.54
CA VAL A 258 -14.56 15.38 13.82
C VAL A 258 -15.14 15.86 15.16
N GLY A 259 -16.03 15.08 15.78
CA GLY A 259 -16.53 15.33 17.14
C GLY A 259 -17.42 16.58 17.26
N ALA A 260 -17.96 17.08 16.16
CA ALA A 260 -18.86 18.24 16.18
C ALA A 260 -20.17 17.88 16.89
N ARG A 261 -20.48 18.57 18.00
CA ARG A 261 -21.73 18.39 18.76
C ARG A 261 -22.98 18.85 18.01
N TYR A 262 -22.81 19.66 16.97
CA TYR A 262 -23.87 20.25 16.17
C TYR A 262 -23.54 20.15 14.69
N ARG A 263 -24.59 20.02 13.86
CA ARG A 263 -24.45 19.96 12.40
C ARG A 263 -23.91 21.29 11.87
N ILE A 264 -22.74 21.25 11.23
CA ILE A 264 -22.09 22.40 10.60
C ILE A 264 -22.66 22.60 9.20
N ASN A 265 -23.20 23.78 8.91
CA ASN A 265 -23.89 24.11 7.65
C ASN A 265 -23.27 25.30 6.88
N SER A 266 -22.16 25.87 7.36
CA SER A 266 -21.47 26.97 6.68
C SER A 266 -19.98 26.67 6.49
N VAL A 267 -19.44 27.15 5.37
CA VAL A 267 -18.02 26.97 5.01
C VAL A 267 -17.11 27.65 6.03
N GLY A 268 -17.40 28.90 6.43
CA GLY A 268 -16.61 29.59 7.44
C GLY A 268 -16.52 28.84 8.78
N HIS A 269 -17.64 28.29 9.26
CA HIS A 269 -17.64 27.49 10.49
C HIS A 269 -16.89 26.16 10.30
N ALA A 270 -17.05 25.49 9.15
CA ALA A 270 -16.30 24.29 8.82
C ALA A 270 -14.78 24.53 8.81
N LEU A 271 -14.34 25.63 8.19
CA LEU A 271 -12.93 26.02 8.15
C LEU A 271 -12.38 26.35 9.55
N MET A 272 -13.17 26.99 10.40
CA MET A 272 -12.79 27.29 11.78
C MET A 272 -12.62 26.02 12.63
N VAL A 273 -13.55 25.07 12.50
CA VAL A 273 -13.52 23.79 13.24
C VAL A 273 -12.37 22.90 12.76
N LEU A 274 -12.17 22.82 11.45
CA LEU A 274 -11.14 21.96 10.87
C LEU A 274 -9.73 22.55 11.06
N GLY A 275 -9.59 23.87 10.90
CA GLY A 275 -8.31 24.56 10.91
C GLY A 275 -7.50 24.33 9.64
N ARG A 276 -6.52 25.21 9.41
CA ARG A 276 -5.73 25.27 8.15
C ARG A 276 -4.93 23.99 7.90
N ARG A 277 -4.36 23.41 8.95
CA ARG A 277 -3.56 22.18 8.88
C ARG A 277 -4.37 20.97 8.41
N GLN A 278 -5.51 20.71 9.06
CA GLN A 278 -6.36 19.58 8.67
C GLN A 278 -7.01 19.81 7.31
N LEU A 279 -7.33 21.06 6.97
CA LEU A 279 -7.80 21.43 5.63
C LEU A 279 -6.76 21.09 4.55
N LYS A 280 -5.48 21.45 4.76
CA LYS A 280 -4.39 21.12 3.84
C LYS A 280 -4.30 19.62 3.60
N ARG A 281 -4.29 18.83 4.69
CA ARG A 281 -4.21 17.36 4.62
C ARG A 281 -5.41 16.77 3.88
N TRP A 282 -6.61 17.24 4.19
CA TRP A 282 -7.82 16.79 3.51
C TRP A 282 -7.81 17.13 2.01
N LEU A 283 -7.38 18.34 1.62
CA LEU A 283 -7.25 18.73 0.21
C LEU A 283 -6.23 17.84 -0.53
N GLN A 284 -5.10 17.52 0.09
CA GLN A 284 -4.11 16.60 -0.49
C GLN A 284 -4.70 15.20 -0.76
N ILE A 285 -5.51 14.69 0.17
CA ILE A 285 -6.23 13.42 0.01
C ILE A 285 -7.29 13.53 -1.09
N LEU A 286 -8.06 14.63 -1.10
CA LEU A 286 -9.15 14.87 -2.04
C LEU A 286 -8.70 14.83 -3.50
N LEU A 287 -7.43 15.14 -3.80
CA LEU A 287 -6.88 15.06 -5.16
C LEU A 287 -6.95 13.66 -5.77
N TYR A 288 -6.85 12.63 -4.94
CA TYR A 288 -6.86 11.23 -5.37
C TYR A 288 -8.27 10.63 -5.43
N VAL A 289 -9.27 11.34 -4.90
CA VAL A 289 -10.67 10.91 -4.86
C VAL A 289 -11.31 11.20 -6.22
N LYS A 290 -11.72 10.14 -6.93
CA LYS A 290 -12.42 10.29 -8.21
C LYS A 290 -13.90 10.58 -7.97
N THR A 291 -14.39 11.69 -8.52
CA THR A 291 -15.81 12.08 -8.42
C THR A 291 -16.71 11.12 -9.21
N GLY A 292 -17.80 10.63 -8.59
CA GLY A 292 -18.95 10.07 -9.32
C GLY A 292 -19.09 8.55 -9.34
N SER A 293 -18.41 7.81 -8.46
CA SER A 293 -18.69 6.39 -8.22
C SER A 293 -19.02 6.16 -6.75
N ALA A 294 -19.78 5.11 -6.42
CA ALA A 294 -20.08 4.76 -5.02
C ALA A 294 -18.83 4.27 -4.22
N GLN A 295 -17.62 4.36 -4.80
CA GLN A 295 -16.38 3.75 -4.33
C GLN A 295 -15.21 4.75 -4.39
N GLU A 296 -15.44 5.98 -3.93
CA GLU A 296 -14.53 7.14 -4.13
C GLU A 296 -13.18 7.01 -3.38
N PHE A 297 -13.10 6.16 -2.34
CA PHE A 297 -11.94 6.05 -1.42
C PHE A 297 -11.12 4.74 -1.51
N THR A 298 -11.45 3.85 -2.45
CA THR A 298 -10.78 2.53 -2.59
C THR A 298 -9.74 2.50 -3.72
N SER A 299 -9.30 3.66 -4.22
CA SER A 299 -8.26 3.69 -5.25
C SER A 299 -6.94 3.19 -4.68
N PRO A 300 -6.25 2.25 -5.35
CA PRO A 300 -4.93 1.78 -4.91
C PRO A 300 -3.91 2.93 -4.80
N LEU A 301 -3.98 3.90 -5.73
CA LEU A 301 -3.10 5.07 -5.71
C LEU A 301 -3.36 5.97 -4.50
N LEU A 302 -4.63 6.15 -4.10
CA LEU A 302 -5.00 6.89 -2.89
C LEU A 302 -4.44 6.20 -1.65
N GLN A 303 -4.70 4.90 -1.50
CA GLN A 303 -4.25 4.09 -0.36
C GLN A 303 -2.72 4.14 -0.22
N LEU A 304 -2.00 4.04 -1.33
CA LEU A 304 -0.54 4.16 -1.36
C LEU A 304 -0.09 5.57 -0.94
N ALA A 305 -0.67 6.63 -1.53
CA ALA A 305 -0.30 8.01 -1.23
C ALA A 305 -0.55 8.38 0.24
N THR A 306 -1.70 7.97 0.81
CA THR A 306 -2.02 8.25 2.22
C THR A 306 -1.17 7.45 3.18
N THR A 307 -0.89 6.18 2.86
CA THR A 307 0.02 5.35 3.67
C THR A 307 1.42 5.95 3.66
N ARG A 308 1.97 6.30 2.49
CA ARG A 308 3.27 6.99 2.40
C ARG A 308 3.31 8.28 3.21
N GLY A 309 2.28 9.13 3.06
CA GLY A 309 2.16 10.37 3.83
C GLY A 309 2.18 10.12 5.34
N LYS A 310 1.33 9.20 5.82
CA LYS A 310 1.24 8.93 7.25
C LYS A 310 2.50 8.25 7.81
N THR A 311 3.10 7.33 7.06
CA THR A 311 4.39 6.72 7.43
C THR A 311 5.47 7.78 7.57
N MET A 312 5.65 8.67 6.58
CA MET A 312 6.65 9.74 6.65
C MET A 312 6.40 10.72 7.80
N GLU A 313 5.14 11.06 8.08
CA GLU A 313 4.78 11.87 9.25
C GLU A 313 5.25 11.21 10.55
N LEU A 314 4.90 9.94 10.75
CA LEU A 314 5.21 9.20 11.97
C LEU A 314 6.73 8.94 12.11
N MET A 315 7.45 8.71 11.00
CA MET A 315 8.91 8.67 11.00
C MET A 315 9.52 9.95 11.53
N VAL A 316 9.00 11.11 11.09
CA VAL A 316 9.50 12.41 11.56
C VAL A 316 9.12 12.67 13.01
N GLU A 317 7.92 12.28 13.45
CA GLU A 317 7.51 12.41 14.85
C GLU A 317 8.39 11.54 15.78
N HIS A 318 8.77 10.34 15.32
CA HIS A 318 9.67 9.45 16.05
C HIS A 318 11.10 10.02 16.13
N LEU A 319 11.65 10.44 15.00
CA LEU A 319 13.03 10.95 14.91
C LEU A 319 13.20 12.35 15.47
N ARG A 320 12.13 13.16 15.48
CA ARG A 320 12.13 14.56 15.91
C ARG A 320 10.89 14.87 16.78
N PRO A 321 10.81 14.32 18.01
CA PRO A 321 9.66 14.51 18.87
C PRO A 321 9.35 15.99 19.12
N GLY A 322 8.08 16.36 19.00
CA GLY A 322 7.61 17.73 19.23
C GLY A 322 7.73 18.68 18.04
N GLN A 323 8.41 18.31 16.95
CA GLN A 323 8.53 19.12 15.73
C GLN A 323 7.35 18.91 14.77
N ARG A 324 6.16 19.39 15.17
CA ARG A 324 4.92 19.19 14.41
C ARG A 324 4.97 19.70 12.96
N VAL A 325 5.64 20.82 12.71
CA VAL A 325 5.78 21.38 11.36
C VAL A 325 6.58 20.44 10.46
N SER A 326 7.68 19.87 10.97
CA SER A 326 8.49 18.89 10.25
C SER A 326 7.68 17.63 9.92
N ALA A 327 6.83 17.16 10.84
CA ALA A 327 5.95 16.03 10.60
C ALA A 327 4.90 16.32 9.50
N ASP A 328 4.33 17.53 9.48
CA ASP A 328 3.42 17.97 8.41
C ASP A 328 4.11 18.04 7.03
N ILE A 329 5.40 18.38 7.01
CA ILE A 329 6.24 18.34 5.79
C ILE A 329 6.42 16.88 5.35
N GLY A 330 6.75 15.96 6.27
CA GLY A 330 6.83 14.53 5.99
C GLY A 330 5.56 13.98 5.36
N PHE A 331 4.40 14.30 5.94
CA PHE A 331 3.10 13.94 5.37
C PHE A 331 2.92 14.46 3.94
N THR A 332 3.26 15.74 3.74
CA THR A 332 3.16 16.40 2.43
C THR A 332 4.03 15.73 1.38
N VAL A 333 5.29 15.40 1.70
CA VAL A 333 6.19 14.70 0.78
C VAL A 333 5.63 13.33 0.41
N GLY A 334 5.19 12.55 1.39
CA GLY A 334 4.67 11.20 1.13
C GLY A 334 3.42 11.22 0.24
N VAL A 335 2.44 12.06 0.56
CA VAL A 335 1.19 12.13 -0.21
C VAL A 335 1.36 12.76 -1.59
N MET A 336 2.29 13.70 -1.76
CA MET A 336 2.55 14.34 -3.06
C MET A 336 3.45 13.50 -3.98
N SER A 337 4.12 12.47 -3.46
CA SER A 337 5.05 11.61 -4.21
C SER A 337 4.45 10.89 -5.42
N LEU A 338 3.12 10.82 -5.52
CA LEU A 338 2.37 10.13 -6.58
C LEU A 338 1.54 11.07 -7.46
N MET A 339 1.71 12.39 -7.33
CA MET A 339 0.92 13.36 -8.11
C MET A 339 1.25 13.34 -9.61
N ASP A 340 2.50 13.07 -9.97
CA ASP A 340 2.90 12.89 -11.37
C ASP A 340 2.13 11.75 -12.03
N THR A 341 1.94 10.66 -11.29
CA THR A 341 1.16 9.49 -11.69
C THR A 341 -0.32 9.83 -11.77
N LEU A 342 -0.85 10.50 -10.74
CA LEU A 342 -2.24 10.95 -10.67
C LEU A 342 -2.63 11.82 -11.87
N PHE A 343 -1.78 12.79 -12.21
CA PHE A 343 -2.04 13.75 -13.29
C PHE A 343 -1.54 13.27 -14.65
N SER A 344 -0.70 12.24 -14.69
CA SER A 344 -0.09 11.71 -15.91
C SER A 344 0.81 12.74 -16.62
N ILE A 345 1.56 13.53 -15.84
CA ILE A 345 2.51 14.57 -16.27
C ILE A 345 3.80 14.47 -15.46
N HIS A 346 4.86 15.20 -15.83
CA HIS A 346 6.10 15.14 -15.06
C HIS A 346 5.94 15.81 -13.69
N MET A 347 6.59 15.27 -12.66
CA MET A 347 6.57 15.85 -11.30
C MET A 347 7.02 17.33 -11.29
N ARG A 348 7.94 17.71 -12.17
CA ARG A 348 8.34 19.12 -12.32
C ARG A 348 7.16 20.02 -12.67
N ASP A 349 6.36 19.62 -13.65
CA ASP A 349 5.20 20.38 -14.12
C ASP A 349 4.13 20.48 -13.02
N VAL A 350 3.99 19.44 -12.20
CA VAL A 350 3.13 19.47 -10.99
C VAL A 350 3.60 20.55 -10.03
N LEU A 351 4.89 20.59 -9.71
CA LEU A 351 5.47 21.52 -8.73
C LEU A 351 5.63 22.96 -9.24
N GLU A 352 5.35 23.21 -10.52
CA GLU A 352 5.17 24.56 -11.06
C GLU A 352 3.76 25.11 -10.79
N SER A 353 2.79 24.23 -10.55
CA SER A 353 1.38 24.60 -10.31
C SER A 353 1.02 24.86 -8.85
N VAL A 354 1.93 24.59 -7.91
CA VAL A 354 1.73 24.77 -6.46
C VAL A 354 3.03 25.22 -5.79
N ASN A 355 2.97 26.27 -4.98
CA ASN A 355 4.12 26.68 -4.18
C ASN A 355 4.35 25.68 -3.03
N VAL A 356 5.56 25.12 -2.95
CA VAL A 356 5.97 24.17 -1.90
C VAL A 356 7.32 24.58 -1.33
N LEU A 357 7.59 24.20 -0.09
CA LEU A 357 8.89 24.42 0.56
C LEU A 357 10.02 23.73 -0.21
N ASP A 358 11.23 24.29 -0.13
CA ASP A 358 12.41 23.76 -0.84
C ASP A 358 12.72 22.32 -0.47
N GLU A 359 12.54 21.94 0.81
CA GLU A 359 12.72 20.57 1.29
C GLU A 359 11.74 19.59 0.64
N VAL A 360 10.48 20.01 0.42
CA VAL A 360 9.47 19.21 -0.29
C VAL A 360 9.86 19.05 -1.75
N ARG A 361 10.27 20.14 -2.40
CA ARG A 361 10.72 20.14 -3.80
C ARG A 361 11.93 19.23 -3.99
N ALA A 362 12.92 19.33 -3.11
CA ALA A 362 14.15 18.53 -3.13
C ALA A 362 13.85 17.03 -2.98
N ALA A 363 12.99 16.65 -2.03
CA ALA A 363 12.60 15.26 -1.82
C ALA A 363 11.84 14.67 -3.03
N LEU A 364 10.88 15.43 -3.58
CA LEU A 364 10.03 14.96 -4.69
C LEU A 364 10.75 14.88 -6.04
N LEU A 365 11.67 15.80 -6.34
CA LEU A 365 12.39 15.83 -7.61
C LEU A 365 13.70 15.03 -7.61
N HIS A 366 14.42 15.05 -6.48
CA HIS A 366 15.81 14.60 -6.43
C HIS A 366 16.05 13.52 -5.38
N ARG A 367 15.03 13.15 -4.58
CA ARG A 367 15.16 12.23 -3.45
C ARG A 367 16.29 12.64 -2.50
N SER A 368 16.51 13.94 -2.34
CA SER A 368 17.58 14.49 -1.50
C SER A 368 17.07 15.06 -0.17
N GLY A 369 17.99 15.20 0.79
CA GLY A 369 17.67 15.59 2.16
C GLY A 369 16.97 14.48 2.95
N ASP A 370 16.65 14.75 4.22
CA ASP A 370 16.10 13.73 5.12
C ASP A 370 14.77 13.17 4.61
N TYR A 371 13.85 14.04 4.15
CA TYR A 371 12.58 13.59 3.56
C TYR A 371 12.77 12.81 2.25
N GLY A 372 13.81 13.12 1.48
CA GLY A 372 14.16 12.36 0.28
C GLY A 372 14.67 10.95 0.59
N SER A 373 15.49 10.82 1.64
CA SER A 373 15.96 9.53 2.15
C SER A 373 14.80 8.70 2.72
N MET A 374 13.91 9.32 3.50
CA MET A 374 12.70 8.66 4.02
C MET A 374 11.77 8.19 2.90
N LEU A 375 11.52 9.04 1.90
CA LEU A 375 10.71 8.65 0.73
C LEU A 375 11.35 7.50 -0.04
N SER A 376 12.68 7.55 -0.24
CA SER A 376 13.42 6.47 -0.89
C SER A 376 13.30 5.17 -0.11
N LEU A 377 13.45 5.19 1.21
CA LEU A 377 13.30 4.01 2.07
C LEU A 377 11.93 3.35 1.85
N ILE A 378 10.85 4.14 1.90
CA ILE A 378 9.49 3.64 1.69
C ILE A 378 9.32 3.05 0.29
N GLU A 379 9.81 3.73 -0.76
CA GLU A 379 9.73 3.24 -2.14
C GLU A 379 10.49 1.92 -2.39
N HIS A 380 11.56 1.64 -1.63
CA HIS A 380 12.31 0.37 -1.73
C HIS A 380 11.56 -0.79 -1.07
N ILE A 381 10.99 -0.56 0.10
CA ILE A 381 10.16 -1.56 0.82
C ILE A 381 8.98 -1.98 -0.03
N GLU A 382 8.34 -0.98 -0.62
CA GLU A 382 7.19 -1.13 -1.49
C GLU A 382 7.50 -2.02 -2.71
N ARG A 383 8.62 -1.78 -3.40
CA ARG A 383 8.96 -2.42 -4.68
C ARG A 383 9.68 -3.76 -4.57
N ASP A 384 9.80 -4.31 -3.36
CA ASP A 384 10.55 -5.55 -3.09
C ASP A 384 11.97 -5.53 -3.70
N ARG A 385 12.73 -4.48 -3.38
CA ARG A 385 14.09 -4.25 -3.90
C ARG A 385 15.16 -4.56 -2.85
N ASP A 386 16.37 -4.87 -3.34
CA ASP A 386 17.62 -5.22 -2.64
C ASP A 386 17.69 -4.79 -1.16
N GLY A 387 17.70 -5.78 -0.26
CA GLY A 387 17.78 -5.60 1.19
C GLY A 387 19.05 -4.87 1.65
N LYS A 388 20.13 -4.85 0.87
CA LYS A 388 21.36 -4.11 1.22
C LYS A 388 21.14 -2.60 1.19
N GLN A 389 20.42 -2.11 0.18
CA GLN A 389 20.11 -0.68 0.06
C GLN A 389 19.14 -0.25 1.17
N LEU A 390 18.20 -1.12 1.53
CA LEU A 390 17.29 -0.90 2.66
C LEU A 390 18.04 -0.73 3.98
N ALA A 391 18.96 -1.66 4.29
CA ALA A 391 19.78 -1.60 5.49
C ALA A 391 20.64 -0.32 5.57
N GLN A 392 21.18 0.14 4.43
CA GLN A 392 21.94 1.39 4.36
C GLN A 392 21.06 2.61 4.67
N LEU A 393 19.86 2.69 4.09
CA LEU A 393 18.93 3.80 4.32
C LEU A 393 18.46 3.87 5.77
N LEU A 394 18.18 2.72 6.39
CA LEU A 394 17.83 2.63 7.80
C LEU A 394 18.95 3.13 8.71
N HIS A 395 20.18 2.71 8.44
CA HIS A 395 21.35 3.18 9.18
C HIS A 395 21.54 4.70 9.01
N GLN A 396 21.37 5.23 7.80
CA GLN A 396 21.46 6.69 7.55
C GLN A 396 20.38 7.48 8.29
N LEU A 397 19.17 6.93 8.39
CA LEU A 397 18.03 7.56 9.07
C LEU A 397 18.01 7.30 10.58
N ALA A 398 18.96 6.53 11.11
CA ALA A 398 18.99 6.07 12.50
C ALA A 398 17.67 5.40 12.96
N LEU A 399 17.10 4.56 12.10
CA LEU A 399 15.89 3.78 12.37
C LEU A 399 16.23 2.29 12.45
N THR A 400 15.70 1.61 13.45
CA THR A 400 15.74 0.15 13.55
C THR A 400 14.57 -0.49 12.78
N PRO A 401 14.67 -1.80 12.47
CA PRO A 401 13.58 -2.53 11.83
C PRO A 401 12.27 -2.52 12.62
N ALA A 402 12.37 -2.79 13.92
CA ALA A 402 11.22 -2.76 14.82
C ALA A 402 10.52 -1.39 14.85
N GLU A 403 11.29 -0.30 14.90
CA GLU A 403 10.72 1.05 14.90
C GLU A 403 10.00 1.35 13.59
N LEU A 404 10.61 1.03 12.45
CA LEU A 404 9.99 1.24 11.16
C LEU A 404 8.70 0.41 11.01
N TYR A 405 8.73 -0.85 11.43
CA TYR A 405 7.57 -1.72 11.42
C TYR A 405 6.42 -1.14 12.26
N ALA A 406 6.70 -0.70 13.49
CA ALA A 406 5.71 -0.08 14.37
C ALA A 406 5.11 1.20 13.75
N ILE A 407 5.95 2.02 13.11
CA ILE A 407 5.53 3.22 12.38
C ILE A 407 4.60 2.86 11.21
N GLN A 408 4.95 1.86 10.41
CA GLN A 408 4.14 1.41 9.28
C GLN A 408 2.79 0.88 9.75
N LEU A 409 2.76 0.05 10.80
CA LEU A 409 1.53 -0.48 11.35
C LEU A 409 0.61 0.65 11.82
N ALA A 410 1.12 1.61 12.58
CA ALA A 410 0.34 2.77 13.03
C ALA A 410 -0.17 3.62 11.86
N ALA A 411 0.59 3.73 10.76
CA ALA A 411 0.14 4.41 9.55
C ALA A 411 -1.02 3.67 8.86
N ILE A 412 -0.96 2.34 8.83
CA ILE A 412 -1.98 1.47 8.22
C ILE A 412 -3.29 1.54 8.98
N GLU A 413 -3.24 1.44 10.32
CA GLU A 413 -4.40 1.57 11.18
C GLU A 413 -5.09 2.92 10.96
N TRP A 414 -4.30 4.00 10.90
CA TRP A 414 -4.82 5.34 10.64
C TRP A 414 -5.55 5.46 9.29
N VAL A 415 -4.98 4.89 8.21
CA VAL A 415 -5.62 4.91 6.88
C VAL A 415 -6.91 4.08 6.87
N THR A 416 -6.91 2.95 7.58
CA THR A 416 -8.08 2.05 7.68
C THR A 416 -9.23 2.74 8.41
N ASP A 417 -8.95 3.38 9.55
CA ASP A 417 -9.93 4.17 10.31
C ASP A 417 -10.49 5.35 9.52
N TYR A 418 -9.61 6.05 8.78
CA TYR A 418 -10.01 7.16 7.93
C TYR A 418 -10.97 6.70 6.83
N THR A 419 -10.70 5.55 6.20
CA THR A 419 -11.55 4.99 5.13
C THR A 419 -12.90 4.50 5.66
N ARG A 420 -12.94 3.98 6.90
CA ARG A 420 -14.20 3.54 7.56
C ARG A 420 -15.07 4.69 8.07
N SER A 421 -14.47 5.86 8.32
CA SER A 421 -15.14 7.01 8.95
C SER A 421 -15.80 7.98 7.97
N ILE A 422 -15.56 7.80 6.66
CA ILE A 422 -16.10 8.63 5.56
C ILE A 422 -17.11 7.81 4.78
#